data_AF-A0A7Y8ICZ1-F1
#
_entry.id   AF-A0A7Y8ICZ1-F1
#
_cell.length_a   1.000
_cell.length_b   1.000
_cell.length_c   1.000
_cell.angle_alpha   90.00
_cell.angle_beta   90.00
_cell.angle_gamma   90.00
#
_symmetry.space_group_name_H-M   'P 1'
#
loop_
_entity.id
_entity.type
_entity.pdbx_description
1 polymer ?
#
loop_
_entity_poly.entity_id
_entity_poly.type
_entity_poly.pdbx_seq_one_letter_code
_entity_poly.pdbx_strand_id
1 'polypeptide(L)'
;MNSDPNNQNNFEHSEYFDKENIHHKMEPVTAAFIALIGIFIFYQVGGAILTILIFGFNFENADINAMRLLTMGGQILLMLLPTLIFARFVYPHHITQILRAKLPQAKEVGIFIVGLILLLPLLQSFMILQNNLLEQISSTFPLLKQLMNLLDQMDKLLEKTYSSLLKSHSFFEGSFVVFLTAVVPAICE
;
A
#
# COMPACT_ATOMS: atom_id res chain seq x y z
N MET A 1 76.72 -20.12 14.46
CA MET A 1 75.74 -20.55 15.48
C MET A 1 75.00 -19.30 15.91
N ASN A 2 73.76 -19.00 15.51
CA ASN A 2 72.66 -19.79 14.96
C ASN A 2 72.05 -19.09 13.74
N SER A 3 71.55 -19.92 12.83
CA SER A 3 70.78 -19.64 11.62
C SER A 3 69.27 -19.63 11.92
N ASP A 4 68.52 -18.68 11.35
CA ASP A 4 67.42 -18.95 10.40
C ASP A 4 66.54 -17.71 10.10
N PRO A 5 66.38 -17.33 8.81
CA PRO A 5 65.34 -16.43 8.30
C PRO A 5 64.20 -17.20 7.58
N ASN A 6 63.03 -16.55 7.44
CA ASN A 6 61.82 -16.96 6.69
C ASN A 6 60.97 -18.13 7.27
N ASN A 7 59.67 -17.89 7.46
CA ASN A 7 58.62 -18.23 6.47
C ASN A 7 57.22 -18.45 7.11
N GLN A 8 56.24 -17.68 6.62
CA GLN A 8 54.86 -18.07 6.32
C GLN A 8 53.76 -18.24 7.41
N ASN A 9 52.72 -17.42 7.19
CA ASN A 9 51.29 -17.78 7.10
C ASN A 9 50.34 -17.51 8.28
N ASN A 10 49.30 -16.73 7.93
CA ASN A 10 47.94 -16.70 8.50
C ASN A 10 47.86 -16.02 9.88
N PHE A 11 47.10 -14.96 10.09
CA PHE A 11 45.67 -14.88 9.81
C PHE A 11 45.27 -13.50 9.32
N GLU A 12 44.60 -13.49 8.17
CA GLU A 12 43.62 -12.49 7.81
C GLU A 12 42.60 -12.39 8.96
N HIS A 13 42.71 -11.37 9.80
CA HIS A 13 41.55 -10.95 10.57
C HIS A 13 40.67 -10.17 9.62
N SER A 14 39.86 -10.92 8.89
CA SER A 14 38.63 -10.42 8.30
C SER A 14 37.93 -9.57 9.36
N GLU A 15 37.89 -8.26 9.15
CA GLU A 15 36.89 -7.40 9.76
C GLU A 15 35.55 -7.90 9.26
N TYR A 16 35.03 -8.91 9.98
CA TYR A 16 33.64 -9.26 9.99
C TYR A 16 32.88 -7.97 10.22
N PHE A 17 32.16 -7.53 9.19
CA PHE A 17 31.06 -6.60 9.34
C PHE A 17 30.23 -7.10 10.51
N ASP A 18 30.38 -6.41 11.65
CA ASP A 18 29.61 -6.66 12.84
C ASP A 18 28.16 -6.42 12.44
N LYS A 19 27.46 -7.53 12.24
CA LYS A 19 26.08 -7.57 11.79
C LYS A 19 25.30 -7.04 12.98
N GLU A 20 25.11 -5.72 13.05
CA GLU A 20 24.33 -5.04 14.10
C GLU A 20 23.10 -5.90 14.36
N ASN A 21 23.09 -6.56 15.52
CA ASN A 21 22.00 -7.43 15.93
C ASN A 21 20.79 -6.52 16.12
N ILE A 22 19.96 -6.39 15.09
CA ILE A 22 18.69 -5.68 15.21
C ILE A 22 17.88 -6.48 16.24
N HIS A 23 17.81 -5.97 17.47
CA HIS A 23 17.02 -6.56 18.52
C HIS A 23 15.53 -6.42 18.16
N HIS A 24 14.97 -7.48 17.60
CA HIS A 24 13.55 -7.58 17.31
C HIS A 24 12.81 -8.05 18.57
N LYS A 25 11.77 -7.31 18.99
CA LYS A 25 10.87 -7.78 20.06
C LYS A 25 9.92 -8.90 19.61
N MET A 26 9.77 -9.07 18.29
CA MET A 26 8.83 -9.98 17.66
C MET A 26 9.45 -10.53 16.37
N GLU A 27 9.09 -11.76 16.00
CA GLU A 27 9.50 -12.34 14.71
C GLU A 27 9.04 -11.42 13.55
N PRO A 28 9.92 -11.08 12.59
CA PRO A 28 9.62 -10.12 11.53
C PRO A 28 8.37 -10.47 10.72
N VAL A 29 8.13 -11.76 10.49
CA VAL A 29 6.96 -12.25 9.74
C VAL A 29 5.68 -11.94 10.50
N THR A 30 5.62 -12.27 11.79
CA THR A 30 4.43 -12.03 12.62
C THR A 30 4.17 -10.53 12.78
N ALA A 31 5.24 -9.73 12.94
CA ALA A 31 5.12 -8.28 13.00
C ALA A 31 4.54 -7.70 11.70
N ALA A 32 4.98 -8.20 10.53
CA ALA A 32 4.46 -7.77 9.24
C ALA A 32 2.97 -8.12 9.06
N PHE A 33 2.53 -9.32 9.44
CA PHE A 33 1.12 -9.70 9.34
C PHE A 33 0.24 -8.90 10.30
N ILE A 34 0.68 -8.68 11.54
CA ILE A 34 -0.07 -7.88 12.52
C ILE A 34 -0.15 -6.43 12.06
N ALA A 35 0.96 -5.87 11.55
CA ALA A 35 0.97 -4.52 10.96
C ALA A 35 -0.03 -4.43 9.81
N LEU A 36 0.09 -5.34 8.83
CA LEU A 36 -0.74 -5.35 7.63
C LEU A 36 -2.23 -5.41 7.99
N ILE A 37 -2.63 -6.41 8.77
CA ILE A 37 -4.06 -6.60 9.12
C ILE A 37 -4.53 -5.46 10.03
N GLY A 38 -3.74 -5.09 11.04
CA GLY A 38 -4.12 -4.08 12.01
C GLY A 38 -4.28 -2.69 11.40
N ILE A 39 -3.29 -2.26 10.60
CA ILE A 39 -3.30 -0.96 9.92
C ILE A 39 -4.37 -0.96 8.82
N PHE A 40 -4.55 -2.06 8.09
CA PHE A 40 -5.62 -2.18 7.11
C PHE A 40 -7.00 -1.99 7.74
N ILE A 41 -7.32 -2.72 8.81
CA ILE A 41 -8.62 -2.57 9.49
C ILE A 41 -8.78 -1.15 10.04
N PHE A 42 -7.73 -0.59 10.63
CA PHE A 42 -7.78 0.76 11.19
C PHE A 42 -8.04 1.82 10.11
N TYR A 43 -7.38 1.72 8.96
CA TYR A 43 -7.60 2.61 7.82
C TYR A 43 -9.00 2.43 7.21
N GLN A 44 -9.45 1.19 6.98
CA GLN A 44 -10.75 0.92 6.36
C GLN A 44 -11.91 1.39 7.24
N VAL A 45 -11.91 0.99 8.51
CA VAL A 45 -12.98 1.35 9.45
C VAL A 45 -12.88 2.83 9.84
N GLY A 46 -11.68 3.30 10.18
CA GLY A 46 -11.46 4.70 10.55
C GLY A 46 -11.75 5.65 9.38
N GLY A 47 -11.34 5.29 8.17
CA GLY A 47 -11.58 6.06 6.95
C GLY A 47 -13.07 6.13 6.61
N ALA A 48 -13.80 5.02 6.71
CA ALA A 48 -15.24 5.01 6.54
C ALA A 48 -15.96 5.91 7.57
N ILE A 49 -15.59 5.80 8.85
CA ILE A 49 -16.16 6.64 9.92
C ILE A 49 -15.85 8.13 9.68
N LEU A 50 -14.61 8.46 9.34
CA LEU A 50 -14.18 9.83 9.09
C LEU A 50 -14.94 10.45 7.90
N THR A 51 -15.17 9.66 6.86
CA THR A 51 -15.92 10.06 5.66
C THR A 51 -17.38 10.33 5.98
N ILE A 52 -18.04 9.47 6.76
CA ILE A 52 -19.41 9.69 7.23
C ILE A 52 -19.48 10.91 8.17
N LEU A 53 -18.48 11.12 9.02
CA LEU A 53 -18.49 12.22 9.99
C LEU A 53 -18.38 13.59 9.30
N ILE A 54 -17.61 13.69 8.22
CA ILE A 54 -17.36 14.95 7.51
C ILE A 54 -18.42 15.22 6.43
N PHE A 55 -18.79 14.22 5.63
CA PHE A 55 -19.72 14.38 4.50
C PHE A 55 -21.14 13.89 4.78
N GLY A 56 -21.38 13.26 5.93
CA GLY A 56 -22.66 12.63 6.24
C GLY A 56 -22.97 11.45 5.31
N PHE A 57 -24.25 11.10 5.20
CA PHE A 57 -24.71 10.08 4.24
C PHE A 57 -24.95 10.63 2.82
N ASN A 58 -24.62 11.90 2.56
CA ASN A 58 -24.99 12.61 1.34
C ASN A 58 -23.76 12.84 0.43
N PHE A 59 -23.05 11.75 0.13
CA PHE A 59 -21.77 11.75 -0.58
C PHE A 59 -21.84 12.30 -2.01
N GLU A 60 -22.99 12.23 -2.67
CA GLU A 60 -23.15 12.70 -4.06
C GLU A 60 -22.99 14.21 -4.22
N ASN A 61 -23.19 14.99 -3.16
CA ASN A 61 -23.12 16.46 -3.20
C ASN A 61 -21.81 17.01 -2.61
N ALA A 62 -20.89 16.16 -2.19
CA ALA A 62 -19.65 16.60 -1.58
C ALA A 62 -18.69 17.20 -2.61
N ASP A 63 -18.00 18.27 -2.21
CA ASP A 63 -16.99 18.92 -3.03
C ASP A 63 -15.84 17.95 -3.35
N ILE A 64 -15.47 17.87 -4.62
CA ILE A 64 -14.45 16.93 -5.12
C ILE A 64 -13.09 17.20 -4.46
N ASN A 65 -12.72 18.47 -4.26
CA ASN A 65 -11.47 18.82 -3.61
C ASN A 65 -11.49 18.48 -2.12
N ALA A 66 -12.65 18.64 -1.46
CA ALA A 66 -12.81 18.20 -0.09
C ALA A 66 -12.68 16.66 0.04
N MET A 67 -13.27 15.89 -0.88
CA MET A 67 -13.09 14.44 -0.90
C MET A 67 -11.63 14.05 -1.16
N ARG A 68 -10.97 14.69 -2.11
CA ARG A 68 -9.54 14.51 -2.38
C ARG A 68 -8.68 14.72 -1.13
N LEU A 69 -8.90 15.85 -0.45
CA LEU A 69 -8.17 16.19 0.77
C LEU A 69 -8.51 15.23 1.91
N LEU A 70 -9.75 14.75 1.99
CA LEU A 70 -10.14 13.74 2.96
C LEU A 70 -9.42 12.42 2.71
N THR A 71 -9.40 11.92 1.47
CA THR A 71 -8.69 10.67 1.13
C THR A 71 -7.20 10.80 1.45
N MET A 72 -6.59 11.94 1.10
CA MET A 72 -5.20 12.24 1.46
C MET A 72 -4.97 12.22 2.97
N GLY A 73 -5.77 13.00 3.69
CA GLY A 73 -5.67 13.15 5.13
C GLY A 73 -5.95 11.84 5.86
N GLY A 74 -6.89 11.05 5.36
CA GLY A 74 -7.22 9.72 5.85
C GLY A 74 -6.04 8.76 5.71
N GLN A 75 -5.38 8.71 4.56
CA GLN A 75 -4.18 7.89 4.38
C GLN A 75 -3.04 8.35 5.32
N ILE A 76 -2.77 9.64 5.39
CA ILE A 76 -1.70 10.15 6.26
C ILE A 76 -2.02 9.90 7.75
N LEU A 77 -3.24 10.18 8.19
CA LEU A 77 -3.62 10.08 9.59
C LEU A 77 -3.88 8.64 10.05
N LEU A 78 -4.52 7.83 9.21
CA LEU A 78 -5.01 6.50 9.58
C LEU A 78 -4.20 5.36 9.00
N MET A 79 -3.24 5.64 8.11
CA MET A 79 -2.31 4.64 7.61
C MET A 79 -0.88 4.97 8.05
N LEU A 80 -0.34 6.14 7.68
CA LEU A 80 1.05 6.47 7.97
C LEU A 80 1.32 6.62 9.49
N LEU A 81 0.48 7.35 10.23
CA LEU A 81 0.67 7.54 11.67
C LEU A 81 0.70 6.21 12.47
N PRO A 82 -0.29 5.30 12.35
CA PRO A 82 -0.23 4.02 13.06
C PRO A 82 0.93 3.14 12.59
N THR A 83 1.32 3.19 11.31
CA THR A 83 2.54 2.51 10.81
C THR A 83 3.78 2.99 11.55
N LEU A 84 3.95 4.31 11.72
CA LEU A 84 5.10 4.87 12.44
C LEU A 84 5.10 4.49 13.94
N ILE A 85 3.93 4.51 14.57
CA ILE A 85 3.78 4.08 15.98
C ILE A 85 4.15 2.60 16.12
N PHE A 86 3.65 1.76 15.21
CA PHE A 86 3.94 0.33 15.21
C PHE A 86 5.42 0.03 14.92
N ALA A 87 6.02 0.72 13.95
CA ALA A 87 7.45 0.59 13.63
C ALA A 87 8.32 0.94 14.85
N ARG A 88 8.00 2.02 15.58
CA ARG A 88 8.68 2.38 16.83
C ARG A 88 8.50 1.33 17.92
N PHE A 89 7.33 0.70 18.01
CA PHE A 89 7.06 -0.33 19.01
C PHE A 89 7.85 -1.61 18.76
N VAL A 90 7.93 -2.06 17.50
CA VAL A 90 8.61 -3.30 17.11
C VAL A 90 10.13 -3.13 17.02
N TYR A 91 10.61 -1.96 16.55
CA TYR A 91 12.03 -1.68 16.30
C TYR A 91 12.51 -0.41 17.04
N PRO A 92 12.58 -0.42 18.38
CA PRO A 92 12.80 0.78 19.19
C PRO A 92 14.15 1.49 19.00
N HIS A 93 15.18 0.80 18.50
CA HIS A 93 16.54 1.34 18.35
C HIS A 93 17.00 1.60 16.90
N HIS A 94 16.26 1.15 15.87
CA HIS A 94 16.69 1.22 14.45
C HIS A 94 15.63 1.79 13.50
N ILE A 95 14.81 2.75 13.96
CA ILE A 95 13.71 3.32 13.15
C ILE A 95 14.23 3.99 11.87
N THR A 96 15.35 4.72 11.95
CA THR A 96 15.91 5.48 10.82
C THR A 96 16.53 4.60 9.74
N GLN A 97 17.07 3.43 10.10
CA GLN A 97 17.63 2.48 9.14
C GLN A 97 16.53 1.74 8.36
N ILE A 98 15.37 1.49 8.99
CA ILE A 98 14.22 0.79 8.39
C ILE A 98 13.37 1.73 7.51
N LEU A 99 13.26 3.01 7.87
CA LEU A 99 12.54 4.03 7.10
C LEU A 99 13.34 4.60 5.91
N ARG A 100 14.54 4.09 5.62
CA ARG A 100 15.39 4.64 4.57
C ARG A 100 14.83 4.27 3.20
N ALA A 101 14.17 5.23 2.55
CA ALA A 101 13.74 5.08 1.16
C ALA A 101 14.95 4.87 0.24
N LYS A 102 15.05 3.67 -0.35
CA LYS A 102 16.03 3.36 -1.38
C LYS A 102 15.34 3.48 -2.73
N LEU A 103 15.81 4.41 -3.56
CA LEU A 103 15.28 4.52 -4.93
C LEU A 103 15.67 3.27 -5.74
N PRO A 104 14.70 2.63 -6.41
CA PRO A 104 14.98 1.48 -7.26
C PRO A 104 15.83 1.89 -8.47
N GLN A 105 16.59 0.95 -9.01
CA GLN A 105 17.39 1.21 -10.21
C GLN A 105 16.48 1.34 -11.44
N ALA A 106 16.87 2.16 -12.44
CA ALA A 106 16.07 2.35 -13.66
C ALA A 106 15.74 1.04 -14.40
N LYS A 107 16.61 0.03 -14.30
CA LYS A 107 16.37 -1.31 -14.85
C LYS A 107 15.23 -2.04 -14.13
N GLU A 108 15.17 -1.95 -12.81
CA GLU A 108 14.12 -2.54 -11.98
C GLU A 108 12.77 -1.88 -12.28
N VAL A 109 12.77 -0.55 -12.41
CA VAL A 109 11.58 0.22 -12.83
C VAL A 109 11.08 -0.24 -14.20
N GLY A 110 11.97 -0.44 -15.17
CA GLY A 110 11.59 -0.94 -16.49
C GLY A 110 10.95 -2.34 -16.45
N ILE A 111 11.53 -3.26 -15.67
CA ILE A 111 10.98 -4.62 -15.48
C ILE A 111 9.61 -4.54 -14.78
N PHE A 112 9.46 -3.67 -13.77
CA PHE A 112 8.20 -3.45 -13.08
C PHE A 112 7.11 -2.94 -14.01
N ILE A 113 7.41 -1.96 -14.88
CA ILE A 113 6.46 -1.44 -15.86
C ILE A 113 6.00 -2.52 -16.84
N VAL A 114 6.93 -3.35 -17.34
CA VAL A 114 6.58 -4.48 -18.22
C VAL A 114 5.69 -5.48 -17.48
N GLY A 115 6.02 -5.81 -16.24
CA GLY A 115 5.20 -6.66 -15.39
C GLY A 115 3.79 -6.09 -15.19
N LEU A 116 3.68 -4.78 -14.94
CA LEU A 116 2.41 -4.08 -14.79
C LEU A 116 1.57 -4.17 -16.07
N ILE A 117 2.16 -3.89 -17.24
CA ILE A 117 1.48 -3.97 -18.55
C ILE A 117 0.94 -5.38 -18.82
N LEU A 118 1.66 -6.42 -18.40
CA LEU A 118 1.22 -7.81 -18.55
C LEU A 118 0.13 -8.18 -17.52
N LEU A 119 0.23 -7.66 -16.30
CA LEU A 119 -0.69 -7.98 -15.22
C LEU A 119 -2.07 -7.34 -15.41
N LEU A 120 -2.14 -6.10 -15.90
CA LEU A 120 -3.40 -5.38 -16.13
C LEU A 120 -4.43 -6.17 -16.95
N PRO A 121 -4.11 -6.64 -18.18
CA PRO A 121 -5.08 -7.38 -18.99
C PRO A 121 -5.43 -8.74 -18.36
N LEU A 122 -4.50 -9.35 -17.63
CA LEU A 122 -4.76 -10.61 -16.93
C LEU A 122 -5.78 -10.40 -15.80
N LEU A 123 -5.63 -9.33 -15.02
CA LEU A 123 -6.59 -8.96 -13.98
C LEU A 123 -7.96 -8.63 -14.58
N GLN A 124 -7.99 -7.89 -15.69
CA GLN A 124 -9.24 -7.59 -16.39
C GLN A 124 -9.94 -8.87 -16.90
N SER A 125 -9.17 -9.81 -17.45
CA SER A 125 -9.70 -11.11 -17.89
C SER A 125 -10.27 -11.92 -16.73
N PHE A 126 -9.58 -11.90 -15.58
CA PHE A 126 -10.05 -12.55 -14.37
C PHE A 126 -11.37 -11.96 -13.87
N MET A 127 -11.51 -10.63 -13.86
CA MET A 127 -12.74 -9.95 -13.47
C MET A 127 -13.93 -10.33 -14.37
N ILE A 128 -13.71 -10.39 -15.69
CA ILE A 128 -14.75 -10.82 -16.66
C ILE A 128 -15.20 -12.25 -16.36
N LEU A 129 -14.24 -13.15 -16.13
CA LEU A 129 -14.54 -14.55 -15.80
C LEU A 129 -15.32 -14.65 -14.49
N GLN A 130 -14.89 -13.93 -13.46
CA GLN A 130 -15.55 -13.90 -12.16
C GLN A 130 -16.99 -13.39 -12.27
N ASN A 131 -17.23 -12.27 -12.96
CA ASN A 131 -18.58 -11.73 -13.14
C ASN A 131 -19.49 -12.69 -13.87
N ASN A 132 -19.00 -13.34 -14.94
CA ASN A 132 -19.81 -14.33 -15.67
C ASN A 132 -20.20 -15.53 -14.78
N LEU A 133 -19.27 -16.02 -13.95
CA LEU A 133 -19.56 -17.11 -13.03
C LEU A 133 -20.56 -16.68 -11.94
N LEU A 134 -20.38 -15.49 -11.37
CA LEU A 134 -21.30 -14.95 -10.35
C LEU A 134 -22.70 -14.72 -10.93
N GLU A 135 -22.81 -14.22 -12.15
CA GLU A 135 -24.09 -14.03 -12.83
C GLU A 135 -24.82 -15.37 -13.02
N GLN A 136 -24.11 -16.40 -13.49
CA GLN A 136 -24.67 -17.74 -13.62
C GLN A 136 -25.20 -18.31 -12.29
N ILE A 137 -24.44 -18.17 -11.20
CA ILE A 137 -24.86 -18.67 -9.89
C ILE A 137 -26.03 -17.83 -9.34
N SER A 138 -26.00 -16.50 -9.53
CA SER A 138 -27.05 -15.59 -9.09
C SER A 138 -28.39 -15.81 -9.80
N SER A 139 -28.37 -16.34 -11.03
CA SER A 139 -29.58 -16.70 -11.76
C SER A 139 -30.39 -17.81 -11.09
N THR A 140 -29.73 -18.65 -10.27
CA THR A 140 -30.35 -19.78 -9.57
C THR A 140 -30.87 -19.41 -8.18
N PHE A 141 -30.27 -18.42 -7.50
CA PHE A 141 -30.60 -18.06 -6.11
C PHE A 141 -31.06 -16.60 -5.97
N PRO A 142 -32.34 -16.35 -5.61
CA PRO A 142 -32.89 -14.99 -5.49
C PRO A 142 -32.15 -14.08 -4.48
N LEU A 143 -31.69 -14.63 -3.36
CA LEU A 143 -30.91 -13.90 -2.37
C LEU A 143 -29.55 -13.46 -2.92
N LEU A 144 -28.90 -14.33 -3.69
CA LEU A 144 -27.62 -14.00 -4.32
C LEU A 144 -27.79 -12.92 -5.38
N LYS A 145 -28.88 -12.94 -6.14
CA LYS A 145 -29.21 -11.89 -7.11
C LYS A 145 -29.39 -10.51 -6.46
N GLN A 146 -30.05 -10.45 -5.30
CA GLN A 146 -30.17 -9.20 -4.53
C GLN A 146 -28.81 -8.70 -4.04
N LEU A 147 -27.96 -9.60 -3.53
CA LEU A 147 -26.60 -9.26 -3.10
C LEU A 147 -25.74 -8.77 -4.28
N MET A 148 -25.78 -9.43 -5.44
CA MET A 148 -25.07 -9.01 -6.64
C MET A 148 -25.55 -7.64 -7.13
N ASN A 149 -26.87 -7.39 -7.16
CA ASN A 149 -27.40 -6.07 -7.51
C ASN A 149 -26.92 -4.96 -6.56
N LEU A 150 -26.80 -5.24 -5.26
CA LEU A 150 -26.26 -4.29 -4.29
C LEU A 150 -24.77 -4.04 -4.56
N LEU A 151 -23.98 -5.11 -4.78
CA LEU A 151 -22.57 -5.00 -5.13
C LEU A 151 -22.36 -4.21 -6.43
N ASP A 152 -23.17 -4.42 -7.47
CA ASP A 152 -23.13 -3.65 -8.73
C ASP A 152 -23.44 -2.17 -8.51
N GLN A 153 -24.37 -1.84 -7.60
CA GLN A 153 -24.65 -0.46 -7.24
C GLN A 153 -23.46 0.17 -6.49
N MET A 154 -22.82 -0.56 -5.58
CA MET A 154 -21.61 -0.12 -4.89
C MET A 154 -20.47 0.10 -5.88
N ASP A 155 -20.26 -0.83 -6.82
CA ASP A 155 -19.23 -0.73 -7.85
C ASP A 155 -19.43 0.52 -8.71
N LYS A 156 -20.65 0.77 -9.20
CA LYS A 156 -20.97 2.00 -9.96
C LYS A 156 -20.78 3.26 -9.15
N LEU A 157 -21.07 3.25 -7.85
CA LEU A 157 -20.82 4.39 -6.95
C LEU A 157 -19.32 4.64 -6.79
N LEU A 158 -18.52 3.58 -6.61
CA LEU A 158 -17.08 3.67 -6.53
C LEU A 158 -16.50 4.17 -7.86
N GLU A 159 -16.90 3.60 -9.00
CA GLU A 159 -16.45 4.02 -10.33
C GLU A 159 -16.72 5.51 -10.56
N LYS A 160 -17.95 5.97 -10.27
CA LYS A 160 -18.31 7.39 -10.39
C LYS A 160 -17.48 8.27 -9.45
N THR A 161 -17.26 7.83 -8.21
CA THR A 161 -16.48 8.57 -7.23
C THR A 161 -15.03 8.69 -7.69
N TYR A 162 -14.38 7.58 -8.05
CA TYR A 162 -13.00 7.57 -8.55
C TYR A 162 -12.86 8.34 -9.85
N SER A 163 -13.80 8.19 -10.79
CA SER A 163 -13.81 8.96 -12.04
C SER A 163 -13.92 10.47 -11.77
N SER A 164 -14.79 10.88 -10.84
CA SER A 164 -14.92 12.28 -10.41
C SER A 164 -13.65 12.80 -9.72
N LEU A 165 -13.04 12.00 -8.84
CA LEU A 165 -11.80 12.34 -8.15
C LEU A 165 -10.62 12.47 -9.12
N LEU A 166 -10.57 11.66 -10.17
CA LEU A 166 -9.50 11.65 -11.16
C LEU A 166 -9.71 12.68 -12.28
N LYS A 167 -10.94 13.18 -12.47
CA LYS A 167 -11.24 14.17 -13.51
C LYS A 167 -10.58 15.50 -13.17
N SER A 168 -9.84 16.04 -14.13
CA SER A 168 -9.17 17.33 -14.00
C SER A 168 -9.57 18.27 -15.14
N HIS A 169 -9.81 19.52 -14.80
CA HIS A 169 -10.21 20.57 -15.75
C HIS A 169 -9.03 21.47 -16.17
N SER A 170 -7.87 21.37 -15.52
CA SER A 170 -6.69 22.20 -15.77
C SER A 170 -5.39 21.44 -15.48
N PHE A 171 -4.30 21.79 -16.18
CA PHE A 171 -2.98 21.15 -16.01
C PHE A 171 -2.50 21.14 -14.55
N PHE A 172 -2.71 22.23 -13.81
CA PHE A 172 -2.34 22.30 -12.38
C PHE A 172 -3.17 21.36 -11.51
N GLU A 173 -4.47 21.26 -11.79
CA GLU A 173 -5.34 20.32 -11.10
C GLU A 173 -4.94 18.87 -11.41
N GLY A 174 -4.52 18.59 -12.65
CA GLY A 174 -4.05 17.26 -13.06
C GLY A 174 -2.79 16.83 -12.32
N SER A 175 -1.82 17.74 -12.17
CA SER A 175 -0.64 17.49 -11.34
C SER A 175 -1.00 17.23 -9.88
N PHE A 176 -2.00 17.94 -9.34
CA PHE A 176 -2.48 17.72 -7.98
C PHE A 176 -3.16 16.36 -7.81
N VAL A 177 -3.98 15.95 -8.79
CA VAL A 177 -4.60 14.62 -8.81
C VAL A 177 -3.54 13.52 -8.84
N VAL A 178 -2.52 13.63 -9.71
CA VAL A 178 -1.44 12.64 -9.79
C VAL A 178 -0.66 12.56 -8.47
N PHE A 179 -0.36 13.70 -7.86
CA PHE A 179 0.28 13.74 -6.55
C PHE A 179 -0.57 13.01 -5.50
N LEU A 180 -1.87 13.29 -5.48
CA LEU A 180 -2.81 12.68 -4.55
C LEU A 180 -2.96 11.18 -4.74
N THR A 181 -3.10 10.70 -5.98
CA THR A 181 -3.48 9.31 -6.25
C THR A 181 -2.31 8.38 -6.47
N ALA A 182 -1.11 8.91 -6.73
CA ALA A 182 0.10 8.10 -6.90
C ALA A 182 1.13 8.35 -5.80
N VAL A 183 1.43 9.60 -5.45
CA VAL A 183 2.54 9.92 -4.55
C VAL A 183 2.16 9.68 -3.09
N VAL A 184 0.99 10.15 -2.66
CA VAL A 184 0.55 9.98 -1.26
C VAL A 184 0.39 8.50 -0.88
N PRO A 185 -0.31 7.65 -1.68
CA PRO A 185 -0.41 6.23 -1.39
C PRO A 185 0.97 5.57 -1.35
N ALA A 186 1.85 5.85 -2.31
CA ALA A 186 3.19 5.27 -2.36
C ALA A 186 4.11 5.64 -1.17
N ILE A 187 3.79 6.71 -0.45
CA ILE A 187 4.51 7.09 0.79
C ILE A 187 3.85 6.45 2.03
N CYS A 188 2.54 6.27 2.01
CA CYS A 188 1.78 5.76 3.16
C CYS A 188 1.74 4.22 3.23
N GLU A 189 1.82 3.56 2.08
CA GLU A 189 1.96 2.10 1.90
C GLU A 189 3.42 1.65 2.03
#